data_AF-A0A7F8RND9-F1
#
_entry.id   AF-A0A7F8RND9-F1
#
_cell.length_a   1.000
_cell.length_b   1.000
_cell.length_c   1.000
_cell.angle_alpha   90.00
_cell.angle_beta   90.00
_cell.angle_gamma   90.00
#
_symmetry.space_group_name_H-M   'P 1'
#
loop_
_entity.id
_entity.type
_entity.pdbx_description
1 polymer ?
#
loop_
_entity_poly.entity_id
_entity_poly.type
_entity_poly.pdbx_seq_one_letter_code
_entity_poly.pdbx_strand_id
1 'polypeptide(L)'
;MQKKGKFDYILLETTGLADPGAVASMFWVDAELGVDIYLDGIITVVDSKYGLKHLEEEKLDGLINEASRQVALADIIIINKTDLISEEDLSKLRTTIRSINGLGKILETQRSRYF
;
A
#
# COMPACT_ATOMS: atom_id res chain seq x y z
N MET A 1 -4.45 0.02 38.46
CA MET A 1 -4.19 0.34 37.04
C MET A 1 -5.49 0.18 36.26
N GLN A 2 -6.10 1.26 35.78
CA GLN A 2 -7.20 1.15 34.81
C GLN A 2 -6.62 0.53 33.52
N LYS A 3 -7.19 -0.59 33.06
CA LYS A 3 -6.91 -1.10 31.71
C LYS A 3 -7.29 0.01 30.73
N LYS A 4 -6.30 0.58 30.02
CA LYS A 4 -6.58 1.36 28.81
C LYS A 4 -7.48 0.49 27.91
N GLY A 5 -8.57 1.08 27.42
CA GLY A 5 -9.69 0.39 26.78
C GLY A 5 -9.29 -0.52 25.62
N LYS A 6 -10.24 -1.38 25.22
CA LYS A 6 -10.14 -2.17 23.99
C LYS A 6 -9.95 -1.21 22.81
N PHE A 7 -9.08 -1.57 21.87
CA PHE A 7 -8.88 -0.83 20.62
C PHE A 7 -9.85 -1.35 19.57
N ASP A 8 -10.47 -0.46 18.81
CA ASP A 8 -11.35 -0.84 17.69
C ASP A 8 -10.54 -1.19 16.43
N TYR A 9 -9.37 -0.54 16.25
CA TYR A 9 -8.49 -0.72 15.10
C TYR A 9 -7.02 -0.68 15.49
N ILE A 10 -6.20 -1.41 14.74
CA ILE A 10 -4.73 -1.41 14.84
C ILE A 10 -4.18 -0.98 13.48
N LEU A 11 -3.39 0.08 13.45
CA LEU A 11 -2.66 0.49 12.26
C LEU A 11 -1.21 0.02 12.37
N LEU A 12 -0.77 -0.81 11.43
CA LEU A 12 0.60 -1.25 11.32
C LEU A 12 1.29 -0.50 10.18
N GLU A 13 2.30 0.31 10.52
CA GLU A 13 3.19 0.90 9.53
C GLU A 13 4.38 -0.03 9.32
N THR A 14 4.57 -0.47 8.08
CA THR A 14 5.73 -1.28 7.70
C THR A 14 6.82 -0.39 7.12
N THR A 15 8.09 -0.77 7.30
CA THR A 15 9.20 -0.05 6.64
C THR A 15 9.07 -0.15 5.12
N GLY A 16 9.64 0.79 4.37
CA GLY A 16 9.41 0.92 2.92
C GLY A 16 9.78 -0.30 2.05
N LEU A 17 10.54 -1.25 2.58
CA LEU A 17 10.92 -2.50 1.89
C LEU A 17 10.19 -3.74 2.41
N ALA A 18 9.33 -3.57 3.42
CA ALA A 18 8.61 -4.68 4.00
C ALA A 18 7.67 -5.32 2.98
N ASP A 19 7.48 -6.63 3.12
CA ASP A 19 6.56 -7.39 2.32
C ASP A 19 5.18 -7.46 3.02
N PRO A 20 4.14 -6.78 2.49
CA PRO A 20 2.81 -6.81 3.11
C PRO A 20 2.20 -8.22 3.06
N GLY A 21 2.61 -9.08 2.11
CA GLY A 21 2.14 -10.46 2.05
C GLY A 21 2.61 -11.31 3.24
N ALA A 22 3.86 -11.13 3.67
CA ALA A 22 4.42 -11.80 4.83
C ALA A 22 3.76 -11.36 6.15
N VAL A 23 3.34 -10.11 6.24
CA VAL A 23 2.57 -9.61 7.39
C VAL A 23 1.15 -10.18 7.37
N ALA A 24 0.49 -10.16 6.21
CA ALA A 24 -0.87 -10.65 6.04
C ALA A 24 -1.00 -12.15 6.35
N SER A 25 0.00 -12.96 5.96
CA SER A 25 0.03 -14.41 6.22
C SER A 25 -0.07 -14.78 7.70
N MET A 26 0.49 -13.96 8.60
CA MET A 26 0.40 -14.21 10.04
C MET A 26 -1.04 -14.19 10.54
N PHE A 27 -1.88 -13.30 10.00
CA PHE A 27 -3.29 -13.18 10.41
C PHE A 27 -4.17 -14.33 9.90
N TRP A 28 -3.78 -14.99 8.80
CA TRP A 28 -4.47 -16.20 8.34
C TRP A 28 -4.11 -17.45 9.16
N VAL A 29 -2.87 -17.55 9.63
CA VAL A 29 -2.42 -18.68 10.47
C VAL A 29 -3.02 -18.61 11.87
N ASP A 30 -3.21 -17.42 12.42
CA ASP A 30 -3.74 -17.21 13.78
C ASP A 30 -5.27 -17.36 13.89
N ALA A 31 -6.00 -17.46 12.77
CA ALA A 31 -7.46 -17.61 12.80
C ALA A 31 -7.93 -18.88 13.55
N GLU A 32 -7.08 -19.91 13.64
CA GLU A 32 -7.33 -21.12 14.43
C GLU A 32 -7.09 -20.94 15.95
N LEU A 33 -6.41 -19.87 16.38
CA LEU A 33 -6.04 -19.61 17.77
C LEU A 33 -7.04 -18.74 18.54
N GLY A 34 -8.17 -18.37 17.92
CA GLY A 34 -9.27 -17.66 18.59
C GLY A 34 -8.94 -16.20 18.94
N VAL A 35 -8.09 -15.55 18.15
CA VAL A 35 -7.71 -14.15 18.33
C VAL A 35 -8.77 -13.21 17.76
N ASP A 36 -9.15 -12.18 18.52
CA ASP A 36 -10.11 -11.14 18.11
C ASP A 36 -9.56 -10.13 17.07
N ILE A 37 -8.41 -10.42 16.46
CA ILE A 37 -7.70 -9.50 15.54
C ILE A 37 -7.63 -10.16 14.17
N TYR A 38 -8.14 -9.46 13.15
CA TYR A 38 -8.07 -9.88 11.74
C TYR A 38 -7.52 -8.74 10.87
N LEU A 39 -7.00 -9.08 9.70
CA LEU A 39 -6.55 -8.10 8.72
C LEU A 39 -7.76 -7.49 8.00
N ASP A 40 -7.99 -6.20 8.21
CA ASP A 40 -9.09 -5.46 7.55
C ASP A 40 -8.73 -5.05 6.12
N GLY A 41 -7.47 -4.67 5.87
CA GLY A 41 -6.98 -4.36 4.54
C GLY A 41 -5.56 -3.80 4.52
N ILE A 42 -5.00 -3.73 3.32
CA ILE A 42 -3.66 -3.23 3.03
C ILE A 42 -3.77 -1.88 2.32
N ILE A 43 -3.15 -0.84 2.89
CA ILE A 43 -3.07 0.49 2.29
C ILE A 43 -1.65 0.74 1.82
N THR A 44 -1.48 1.06 0.54
CA THR A 44 -0.19 1.46 -0.03
C THR A 44 -0.21 2.93 -0.41
N VAL A 45 0.79 3.68 0.06
CA VAL A 45 0.97 5.10 -0.28
C VAL A 45 2.08 5.22 -1.33
N VAL A 46 1.74 5.73 -2.50
CA VAL A 46 2.65 5.99 -3.62
C VAL A 46 2.98 7.48 -3.66
N ASP A 47 4.29 7.80 -3.65
CA ASP A 47 4.77 9.15 -3.93
C ASP A 47 4.59 9.45 -5.41
N SER A 48 3.83 10.48 -5.78
CA SER A 48 3.55 10.82 -7.18
C SER A 48 4.82 11.13 -8.00
N LYS A 49 5.82 11.74 -7.37
CA LYS A 49 7.03 12.24 -8.03
C LYS A 49 8.02 11.13 -8.34
N TYR A 50 8.09 10.11 -7.49
CA TYR A 50 9.05 9.02 -7.61
C TYR A 50 8.40 7.65 -7.88
N GLY A 51 7.09 7.54 -7.73
CA GLY A 51 6.34 6.29 -7.82
C GLY A 51 6.53 5.58 -9.15
N LEU A 52 6.44 6.32 -10.26
CA LEU A 52 6.61 5.72 -11.59
C LEU A 52 8.01 5.09 -11.74
N LYS A 53 9.05 5.83 -11.32
CA LYS A 53 10.44 5.34 -11.32
C LYS A 53 10.58 4.06 -10.49
N HIS A 54 9.96 4.00 -9.32
CA HIS A 54 10.04 2.81 -8.45
C HIS A 54 9.29 1.61 -9.02
N LEU A 55 8.14 1.83 -9.66
CA LEU A 55 7.33 0.76 -10.27
C LEU A 55 7.98 0.19 -11.54
N GLU A 56 8.68 1.03 -12.31
CA GLU A 56 9.39 0.64 -13.53
C GLU A 56 10.83 0.18 -13.29
N GLU A 57 11.29 0.19 -12.03
CA GLU A 57 12.64 -0.27 -11.70
C GLU A 57 12.78 -1.78 -12.01
N GLU A 58 13.59 -2.09 -13.02
CA GLU A 58 13.98 -3.46 -13.33
C GLU A 58 14.91 -4.00 -12.25
N LYS A 59 14.55 -5.13 -11.65
CA LYS A 59 15.40 -5.86 -10.70
C LYS A 59 16.17 -6.94 -11.44
N LEU A 60 17.35 -7.29 -10.91
CA LEU A 60 18.18 -8.39 -11.41
C LEU A 60 17.39 -9.71 -11.42
N ASP A 61 17.76 -10.61 -12.34
CA ASP A 61 17.03 -11.84 -12.67
C ASP A 61 16.45 -12.57 -11.45
N GLY A 62 15.12 -12.62 -11.40
CA GLY A 62 14.33 -13.37 -10.41
C GLY A 62 13.88 -12.59 -9.17
N LEU A 63 14.36 -11.36 -8.95
CA LEU A 63 13.91 -10.53 -7.84
C LEU A 63 12.60 -9.81 -8.14
N ILE A 64 11.66 -9.84 -7.19
CA ILE A 64 10.38 -9.14 -7.30
C ILE A 64 10.57 -7.68 -6.88
N ASN A 65 10.19 -6.76 -7.76
CA ASN A 65 10.11 -5.33 -7.43
C ASN A 65 9.16 -5.10 -6.25
N GLU A 66 9.70 -4.56 -5.14
CA GLU A 66 8.97 -4.34 -3.90
C GLU A 66 7.83 -3.33 -4.04
N ALA A 67 8.04 -2.25 -4.81
CA ALA A 67 7.01 -1.25 -5.07
C ALA A 67 5.83 -1.86 -5.84
N SER A 68 6.12 -2.67 -6.86
CA SER A 68 5.10 -3.38 -7.63
C SER A 68 4.34 -4.38 -6.77
N ARG A 69 5.03 -5.10 -5.87
CA ARG A 69 4.39 -6.03 -4.93
C ARG A 69 3.48 -5.32 -3.93
N GLN A 70 3.91 -4.19 -3.37
CA GLN A 70 3.10 -3.39 -2.45
C GLN A 70 1.83 -2.87 -3.14
N VAL A 71 1.95 -2.34 -4.36
CA VAL A 71 0.80 -1.89 -5.16
C VAL A 71 -0.13 -3.05 -5.51
N ALA A 72 0.40 -4.22 -5.87
CA ALA A 72 -0.39 -5.39 -6.24
C ALA A 72 -1.26 -5.94 -5.09
N LEU A 73 -0.76 -5.88 -3.85
CA LEU A 73 -1.44 -6.41 -2.67
C LEU A 73 -2.36 -5.39 -1.97
N ALA A 74 -2.38 -4.14 -2.43
CA ALA A 74 -3.15 -3.09 -1.77
C ALA A 74 -4.64 -3.14 -2.11
N ASP A 75 -5.49 -3.03 -1.07
CA ASP A 75 -6.93 -2.78 -1.23
C ASP A 75 -7.18 -1.30 -1.57
N ILE A 76 -6.39 -0.41 -0.96
CA ILE A 76 -6.42 1.03 -1.22
C ILE A 76 -5.01 1.51 -1.58
N ILE A 77 -4.93 2.23 -2.69
CA ILE A 77 -3.70 2.85 -3.18
C ILE A 77 -3.88 4.37 -3.10
N ILE A 78 -3.05 5.04 -2.30
CA ILE A 78 -3.06 6.49 -2.17
C ILE A 78 -1.90 7.06 -2.99
N ILE A 79 -2.21 7.76 -4.08
CA ILE A 79 -1.22 8.54 -4.81
C ILE A 79 -1.14 9.91 -4.13
N ASN A 80 -0.05 10.16 -3.38
CA ASN A 80 0.14 11.40 -2.64
C ASN A 80 1.11 12.34 -3.35
N LYS A 81 1.03 13.63 -3.00
CA LYS A 81 1.83 14.72 -3.56
C LYS A 81 1.49 15.01 -5.02
N THR A 82 0.24 14.81 -5.44
CA THR A 82 -0.15 15.04 -6.84
C THR A 82 0.10 16.48 -7.30
N ASP A 83 0.21 17.43 -6.37
CA ASP A 83 0.61 18.82 -6.60
C ASP A 83 2.05 19.01 -7.12
N LEU A 84 2.89 17.96 -7.07
CA LEU A 84 4.30 18.04 -7.48
C LEU A 84 4.57 17.55 -8.91
N ILE A 85 3.57 17.04 -9.62
CA ILE A 85 3.71 16.50 -10.98
C ILE A 85 2.63 17.07 -11.91
N SER A 86 2.84 16.90 -13.21
CA SER A 86 1.85 17.28 -14.22
C SER A 86 0.68 16.28 -14.26
N GLU A 87 -0.48 16.70 -14.78
CA GLU A 87 -1.61 15.79 -15.03
C GLU A 87 -1.25 14.66 -16.01
N GLU A 88 -0.34 14.93 -16.96
CA GLU A 88 0.15 13.91 -17.88
C GLU A 88 0.93 12.81 -17.14
N ASP A 89 1.84 13.21 -16.26
CA ASP A 89 2.64 12.27 -15.45
C ASP A 89 1.76 11.52 -14.44
N LEU A 90 0.77 12.20 -13.87
CA LEU A 90 -0.20 11.58 -12.97
C LEU A 90 -1.04 10.53 -13.70
N SER A 91 -1.46 10.82 -14.94
CA SER A 91 -2.18 9.87 -15.78
C SER A 91 -1.32 8.65 -16.14
N LYS A 92 -0.03 8.84 -16.43
CA LYS A 92 0.92 7.73 -16.66
C LYS A 92 1.03 6.88 -15.41
N LEU A 93 1.29 7.49 -14.25
CA LEU A 93 1.38 6.78 -12.97
C LEU A 93 0.10 5.99 -12.65
N ARG A 94 -1.07 6.60 -12.83
CA ARG A 94 -2.37 5.94 -12.63
C ARG A 94 -2.52 4.72 -13.54
N THR A 95 -2.11 4.83 -14.80
CA THR A 95 -2.16 3.74 -15.78
C THR A 95 -1.23 2.60 -15.37
N THR A 96 0.01 2.89 -14.98
CA THR A 96 0.97 1.89 -14.49
C THR A 96 0.44 1.20 -13.23
N ILE A 97 -0.04 1.95 -12.25
CA ILE A 97 -0.67 1.37 -11.05
C ILE A 97 -1.84 0.46 -11.42
N ARG A 98 -2.69 0.85 -12.38
CA ARG A 98 -3.82 0.02 -12.84
C ARG A 98 -3.41 -1.25 -13.56
N SER A 99 -2.30 -1.24 -14.30
CA SER A 99 -1.75 -2.45 -14.91
C SER A 99 -1.24 -3.46 -13.88
N ILE A 100 -0.81 -2.99 -12.71
CA ILE A 100 -0.35 -3.83 -11.59
C ILE A 100 -1.53 -4.29 -10.75
N ASN A 101 -2.44 -3.36 -10.42
CA ASN A 101 -3.62 -3.61 -9.60
C ASN A 101 -4.89 -3.03 -10.24
N GLY A 102 -5.63 -3.92 -10.91
CA GLY A 102 -6.88 -3.58 -11.59
C GLY A 102 -8.08 -3.37 -10.66
N LEU A 103 -8.00 -3.79 -9.39
CA LEU A 103 -9.14 -3.85 -8.47
C LEU A 103 -9.09 -2.80 -7.34
N GLY A 104 -7.89 -2.50 -6.83
CA GLY A 104 -7.70 -1.63 -5.67
C GLY A 104 -8.27 -0.22 -5.88
N LYS A 105 -8.82 0.37 -4.83
CA LYS A 105 -9.32 1.74 -4.89
C LYS A 105 -8.14 2.71 -4.97
N ILE A 106 -8.11 3.58 -5.99
CA ILE A 106 -7.09 4.63 -6.10
C ILE A 106 -7.65 5.93 -5.54
N LEU A 107 -6.91 6.54 -4.62
CA LEU A 107 -7.20 7.86 -4.04
C LEU A 107 -6.05 8.81 -4.35
N GLU A 108 -6.36 9.98 -4.88
CA GLU A 108 -5.37 11.02 -5.15
C GLU A 108 -5.40 12.05 -4.03
N THR A 109 -4.22 12.42 -3.53
CA THR A 109 -4.09 13.30 -2.37
C THR A 109 -2.97 14.31 -2.56
N GLN A 110 -3.13 15.45 -1.91
CA GLN A 110 -2.12 16.50 -1.84
C GLN A 110 -1.80 16.75 -0.37
N ARG A 111 -0.51 16.73 -0.01
CA ARG A 111 -0.05 16.93 1.38
C ARG A 111 -0.80 16.02 2.38
N SER A 112 -1.04 14.77 1.97
CA SER A 112 -1.79 13.77 2.75
C SER A 112 -3.25 14.14 3.05
N ARG A 113 -3.87 15.00 2.23
CA ARG A 113 -5.29 15.35 2.29
C ARG A 113 -6.02 14.90 1.04
N TYR A 114 -7.17 14.28 1.24
CA TYR A 114 -8.12 13.89 0.19
C TYR A 114 -9.11 15.03 -0.05
N PHE A 115 -9.52 15.24 -1.30
CA PHE A 115 -10.38 16.33 -1.75
C PHE A 115 -11.60 15.81 -2.51
#